data_AF-A0A8T4LNY3-F1
#
_entry.id   AF-A0A8T4LNY3-F1
#
_cell.length_a   1.000
_cell.length_b   1.000
_cell.length_c   1.000
_cell.angle_alpha   90.00
_cell.angle_beta   90.00
_cell.angle_gamma   90.00
#
_symmetry.space_group_name_H-M   'P 1'
#
loop_
_entity.id
_entity.type
_entity.pdbx_description
1 polymer ?
#
loop_
_entity_poly.entity_id
_entity_poly.type
_entity_poly.pdbx_seq_one_letter_code
_entity_poly.pdbx_strand_id
1 'polypeptide(L)'
;MAKITKTMDINIVDEGGAFTTFFNKIIGEHSEYDFEGLSALRHLLSNEKAKILYFIRLKKPNSIYQLAKMLKRDFKAVNDDIKLLEKFGFIDLIAQKTGKRERLKPVLVVDSVHINITI
;
A
#
# COMPACT_ATOMS: atom_id res chain seq x y z
N MET A 1 14.93 24.70 -4.81
CA MET A 1 13.49 24.55 -4.48
C MET A 1 13.37 23.37 -3.53
N ALA A 2 12.84 23.57 -2.32
CA ALA A 2 12.65 22.48 -1.37
C ALA A 2 11.57 21.51 -1.91
N LYS A 3 11.92 20.25 -2.13
CA LYS A 3 10.98 19.22 -2.58
C LYS A 3 10.12 18.83 -1.38
N ILE A 4 8.82 19.12 -1.44
CA ILE A 4 7.87 18.66 -0.42
C ILE A 4 7.81 17.13 -0.53
N THR A 5 8.39 16.43 0.45
CA THR A 5 8.35 14.97 0.58
C THR A 5 7.20 14.56 1.47
N LYS A 6 6.36 13.62 1.03
CA LYS A 6 5.29 13.05 1.86
C LYS A 6 5.82 11.83 2.60
N THR A 7 6.05 11.96 3.90
CA THR A 7 6.44 10.85 4.77
C THR A 7 5.21 10.27 5.46
N MET A 8 5.09 8.95 5.46
CA MET A 8 4.09 8.21 6.22
C MET A 8 4.77 7.56 7.42
N ASP A 9 4.42 8.00 8.63
CA ASP A 9 4.89 7.40 9.87
C ASP A 9 3.83 6.44 10.42
N ILE A 10 4.23 5.20 10.65
CA ILE A 10 3.43 4.15 11.27
C ILE A 10 4.08 3.84 12.61
N ASN A 11 3.45 4.27 13.71
CA ASN A 11 3.92 4.03 15.06
C ASN A 11 3.11 2.90 15.69
N ILE A 12 3.80 1.86 16.12
CA ILE A 12 3.23 0.69 16.78
C ILE A 12 3.83 0.68 18.19
N VAL A 13 2.99 0.77 19.22
CA VAL A 13 3.41 0.83 20.62
C VAL A 13 2.78 -0.34 21.36
N ASP A 14 3.62 -1.20 21.93
CA ASP A 14 3.20 -2.37 22.71
C ASP A 14 3.15 -2.04 24.22
N GLU A 15 2.22 -1.19 24.63
CA GLU A 15 1.94 -0.96 26.07
C GLU A 15 0.86 -1.91 26.62
N GLY A 16 0.66 -3.08 25.97
CA GLY A 16 -0.32 -4.08 26.42
C GLY A 16 -1.00 -4.90 25.33
N GLY A 17 -0.33 -5.16 24.19
CA GLY A 17 -0.85 -6.05 23.14
C GLY A 17 -1.74 -5.39 22.08
N ALA A 18 -1.67 -4.06 21.92
CA ALA A 18 -2.59 -3.32 21.07
C ALA A 18 -1.92 -2.71 19.84
N PHE A 19 -1.84 -3.48 18.75
CA PHE A 19 -1.68 -2.98 17.37
C PHE A 19 -2.87 -2.08 16.90
N THR A 20 -3.78 -1.72 17.79
CA THR A 20 -5.19 -1.40 17.47
C THR A 20 -5.41 0.01 16.92
N THR A 21 -4.54 0.98 17.21
CA THR A 21 -4.89 2.39 16.94
C THR A 21 -4.95 2.75 15.45
N PHE A 22 -4.17 2.09 14.59
CA PHE A 22 -4.23 2.30 13.12
C PHE A 22 -5.23 1.37 12.41
N PHE A 23 -5.53 0.21 12.99
CA PHE A 23 -6.37 -0.82 12.36
C PHE A 23 -7.84 -0.76 12.79
N ASN A 24 -8.21 -0.05 13.87
CA ASN A 24 -9.60 0.10 14.32
C ASN A 24 -10.54 0.77 13.29
N LYS A 25 -10.01 1.51 12.30
CA LYS A 25 -10.83 2.01 11.18
C LYS A 25 -11.18 0.91 10.16
N ILE A 26 -10.44 -0.20 10.18
CA ILE A 26 -10.57 -1.33 9.27
C ILE A 26 -11.26 -2.53 9.95
N ILE A 27 -11.10 -2.70 11.28
CA ILE A 27 -11.48 -3.89 12.02
C ILE A 27 -12.11 -3.42 13.34
N GLY A 28 -13.37 -3.76 13.58
CA GLY A 28 -14.15 -3.27 14.73
C GLY A 28 -13.53 -3.64 16.08
N GLU A 29 -13.78 -2.79 17.07
CA GLU A 29 -13.26 -2.85 18.45
C GLU A 29 -13.53 -4.20 19.13
N HIS A 30 -12.57 -5.15 19.16
CA HIS A 30 -12.54 -6.15 20.22
C HIS A 30 -11.11 -6.54 20.61
N SER A 31 -10.93 -6.55 21.94
CA SER A 31 -9.69 -6.75 22.69
C SER A 31 -9.41 -8.23 22.94
N GLU A 32 -8.56 -8.82 22.12
CA GLU A 32 -7.79 -10.05 22.39
C GLU A 32 -6.66 -10.04 21.35
N TYR A 33 -5.40 -10.31 21.76
CA TYR A 33 -4.18 -10.26 20.92
C TYR A 33 -4.46 -10.13 19.41
N ASP A 34 -4.22 -8.93 18.86
CA ASP A 34 -4.64 -8.58 17.50
C ASP A 34 -3.73 -9.22 16.43
N PHE A 35 -3.91 -10.53 16.24
CA PHE A 35 -3.27 -11.29 15.17
C PHE A 35 -3.69 -10.77 13.78
N GLU A 36 -4.84 -10.09 13.66
CA GLU A 36 -5.30 -9.52 12.40
C GLU A 36 -4.43 -8.33 11.99
N GLY A 37 -4.12 -7.42 12.91
CA GLY A 37 -3.19 -6.30 12.70
C GLY A 37 -1.79 -6.77 12.27
N LEU A 38 -1.22 -7.76 12.97
CA LEU A 38 0.08 -8.34 12.62
C LEU A 38 0.05 -9.05 11.26
N SER A 39 -1.03 -9.79 10.97
CA SER A 39 -1.22 -10.45 9.69
C SER A 39 -1.32 -9.41 8.55
N ALA A 40 -2.07 -8.33 8.76
CA ALA A 40 -2.22 -7.24 7.79
C ALA A 40 -0.88 -6.54 7.51
N LEU A 41 -0.07 -6.28 8.54
CA LEU A 41 1.28 -5.74 8.39
C LEU A 41 2.20 -6.70 7.61
N ARG A 42 2.16 -8.00 7.92
CA ARG A 42 2.91 -9.03 7.16
C ARG A 42 2.48 -9.08 5.69
N HIS A 43 1.19 -9.00 5.40
CA HIS A 43 0.68 -8.97 4.03
C HIS A 43 1.12 -7.73 3.27
N LEU A 44 1.16 -6.59 3.96
CA LEU A 44 1.61 -5.32 3.41
C LEU A 44 3.12 -5.31 3.12
N LEU A 45 3.94 -5.84 4.03
CA LEU A 45 5.40 -5.88 3.90
C LEU A 45 5.93 -7.03 3.04
N SER A 46 5.05 -7.74 2.33
CA SER A 46 5.49 -8.85 1.49
C SER A 46 6.36 -8.40 0.32
N ASN A 47 7.26 -9.28 -0.13
CA ASN A 47 8.18 -9.03 -1.24
C ASN A 47 7.46 -8.58 -2.52
N GLU A 48 6.26 -9.09 -2.75
CA GLU A 48 5.45 -8.75 -3.91
C GLU A 48 4.91 -7.32 -3.85
N LYS A 49 4.51 -6.86 -2.67
CA LYS A 49 4.12 -5.45 -2.45
C LYS A 49 5.32 -4.51 -2.61
N ALA A 50 6.46 -4.88 -2.03
CA ALA A 50 7.70 -4.11 -2.19
C ALA A 50 8.11 -3.97 -3.67
N LYS A 51 8.01 -5.06 -4.46
CA LYS A 51 8.24 -5.02 -5.91
C LYS A 51 7.26 -4.10 -6.63
N ILE A 52 5.98 -4.14 -6.29
CA ILE A 52 4.98 -3.24 -6.89
C ILE A 52 5.36 -1.77 -6.64
N LEU A 53 5.64 -1.39 -5.40
CA LEU A 53 6.03 -0.03 -5.04
C LEU A 53 7.30 0.40 -5.79
N TYR A 54 8.31 -0.47 -5.85
CA TYR A 54 9.55 -0.24 -6.59
C TYR A 54 9.31 -0.01 -8.10
N PHE A 55 8.49 -0.86 -8.74
CA PHE A 55 8.18 -0.73 -10.16
C PHE A 55 7.37 0.53 -10.47
N ILE A 56 6.41 0.90 -9.62
CA ILE A 56 5.66 2.14 -9.80
C ILE A 56 6.60 3.35 -9.70
N ARG A 57 7.52 3.37 -8.72
CA ARG A 57 8.50 4.44 -8.55
C ARG A 57 9.40 4.59 -9.78
N LEU A 58 9.97 3.48 -10.26
CA LEU A 58 11.00 3.52 -11.31
C LEU A 58 10.45 3.53 -12.73
N LYS A 59 9.42 2.73 -13.00
CA LYS A 59 8.93 2.49 -14.36
C LYS A 59 7.67 3.29 -14.69
N LYS A 60 7.01 3.90 -13.69
CA LYS A 60 5.85 4.79 -13.85
C LYS A 60 4.81 4.23 -14.85
N PRO A 61 4.28 3.02 -14.61
CA PRO A 61 3.33 2.38 -15.53
C PRO A 61 2.09 3.28 -15.72
N ASN A 62 1.53 3.28 -16.92
CA ASN A 62 0.34 4.06 -17.27
C ASN A 62 -0.97 3.31 -16.98
N SER A 63 -0.89 2.04 -16.56
CA SER A 63 -2.06 1.28 -16.10
C SER A 63 -1.66 0.11 -15.22
N ILE A 64 -2.61 -0.42 -14.44
CA ILE A 64 -2.45 -1.69 -13.69
C ILE A 64 -2.09 -2.84 -14.64
N TYR A 65 -2.66 -2.88 -15.84
CA TYR A 65 -2.34 -3.90 -16.84
C TYR A 65 -0.88 -3.85 -17.27
N GLN A 66 -0.36 -2.65 -17.53
CA GLN A 66 1.04 -2.47 -17.89
C GLN A 66 1.96 -2.88 -16.73
N LEU A 67 1.60 -2.53 -15.49
CA LEU A 67 2.34 -2.94 -14.30
C LEU A 67 2.40 -4.48 -14.19
N ALA A 68 1.27 -5.17 -14.38
CA ALA A 68 1.22 -6.63 -14.34
C ALA A 68 2.13 -7.28 -15.39
N LYS A 69 2.17 -6.73 -16.61
CA LYS A 69 3.11 -7.17 -17.65
C LYS A 69 4.57 -6.94 -17.28
N MET A 70 4.90 -5.80 -16.67
CA MET A 70 6.27 -5.52 -16.21
C MET A 70 6.71 -6.47 -15.08
N LEU A 71 5.80 -6.80 -14.17
CA LEU A 71 6.04 -7.74 -13.06
C LEU A 71 6.02 -9.21 -13.50
N LYS A 72 5.60 -9.51 -14.73
CA LYS A 72 5.36 -10.88 -15.23
C LYS A 72 4.39 -11.66 -14.34
N ARG A 73 3.36 -10.99 -13.82
CA ARG A 73 2.32 -11.57 -12.96
C ARG A 73 0.94 -11.47 -13.62
N ASP A 74 0.01 -12.29 -13.15
CA ASP A 74 -1.37 -12.20 -13.61
C ASP A 74 -2.01 -10.88 -13.15
N PHE A 75 -2.95 -10.38 -13.95
CA PHE A 75 -3.59 -9.09 -13.69
C PHE A 75 -4.38 -9.08 -12.38
N LYS A 76 -5.04 -10.19 -12.04
CA LYS A 76 -5.91 -10.28 -10.88
C LYS A 76 -5.09 -10.14 -9.58
N ALA A 77 -4.00 -10.89 -9.45
CA ALA A 77 -3.14 -10.80 -8.27
C ALA A 77 -2.51 -9.41 -8.12
N VAL A 78 -2.06 -8.79 -9.22
CA VAL A 78 -1.52 -7.42 -9.18
C VAL A 78 -2.60 -6.41 -8.81
N ASN A 79 -3.81 -6.56 -9.33
CA ASN A 79 -4.93 -5.69 -8.99
C ASN A 79 -5.34 -5.81 -7.52
N ASP A 80 -5.37 -7.03 -6.98
CA ASP A 80 -5.69 -7.28 -5.57
C ASP A 80 -4.59 -6.69 -4.66
N ASP A 81 -3.32 -6.81 -5.06
CA ASP A 81 -2.20 -6.18 -4.37
C ASP A 81 -2.28 -4.65 -4.38
N ILE A 82 -2.65 -4.06 -5.53
CA ILE A 82 -2.80 -2.61 -5.73
C ILE A 82 -3.92 -2.06 -4.86
N LYS A 83 -5.07 -2.73 -4.80
CA LYS A 83 -6.20 -2.34 -3.93
C LYS A 83 -5.82 -2.35 -2.46
N LEU A 84 -5.01 -3.32 -2.04
CA LEU A 84 -4.52 -3.35 -0.66
C LEU A 84 -3.62 -2.14 -0.38
N LEU A 85 -2.66 -1.86 -1.26
CA LEU A 85 -1.75 -0.72 -1.12
C LEU A 85 -2.48 0.63 -1.19
N GLU A 86 -3.54 0.74 -2.00
CA GLU A 86 -4.43 1.90 -2.05
C GLU A 86 -5.20 2.07 -0.73
N LYS A 87 -5.77 0.99 -0.18
CA LYS A 87 -6.46 1.01 1.11
C LYS A 87 -5.56 1.52 2.25
N PHE A 88 -4.28 1.21 2.21
CA PHE A 88 -3.29 1.70 3.18
C PHE A 88 -2.70 3.08 2.82
N GLY A 89 -3.08 3.67 1.69
CA GLY A 89 -2.64 5.00 1.29
C GLY A 89 -1.19 5.07 0.80
N PHE A 90 -0.62 3.97 0.30
CA PHE A 90 0.69 3.99 -0.37
C PHE A 90 0.58 4.44 -1.84
N ILE A 91 -0.56 4.14 -2.48
CA ILE A 91 -0.82 4.35 -3.89
C ILE A 91 -2.19 5.00 -4.07
N ASP A 92 -2.33 5.89 -5.05
CA ASP A 92 -3.63 6.32 -5.60
C ASP A 92 -3.81 5.79 -7.03
N LEU A 93 -5.06 5.55 -7.41
CA LEU A 93 -5.45 5.20 -8.77
C LEU A 93 -6.06 6.41 -9.50
N ILE A 94 -5.30 6.98 -10.43
CA ILE A 94 -5.76 8.11 -11.24
C ILE A 94 -6.40 7.58 -12.52
N ALA A 95 -7.65 7.95 -12.75
CA ALA A 95 -8.32 7.67 -14.00
C ALA A 95 -7.69 8.47 -15.16
N GLN A 96 -7.23 7.76 -16.20
CA GLN A 96 -6.73 8.34 -17.43
C GLN A 96 -7.60 7.91 -18.60
N LYS A 97 -8.18 8.90 -19.30
CA LYS A 97 -8.93 8.66 -20.53
C LYS A 97 -8.00 8.68 -21.74
N THR A 98 -8.08 7.63 -22.55
CA THR A 98 -7.44 7.56 -23.86
C THR A 98 -8.53 7.21 -24.87
N GLY A 99 -9.02 8.23 -25.59
CA GLY A 99 -10.18 8.08 -26.47
C GLY A 99 -11.42 7.68 -25.68
N LYS A 100 -12.09 6.59 -26.10
CA LYS A 100 -13.30 6.05 -25.43
C LYS A 100 -13.00 5.14 -24.23
N ARG A 101 -11.73 4.85 -23.93
CA ARG A 101 -11.35 3.92 -22.87
C ARG A 101 -10.76 4.66 -21.68
N GLU A 102 -11.15 4.26 -20.49
CA GLU A 102 -10.61 4.72 -19.22
C GLU A 102 -9.69 3.65 -18.62
N ARG A 103 -8.54 4.08 -18.09
CA ARG A 103 -7.57 3.20 -17.44
C ARG A 103 -7.17 3.79 -16.10
N LEU A 104 -6.98 2.92 -15.11
CA LEU A 104 -6.48 3.32 -13.80
C LEU A 104 -4.96 3.27 -13.80
N LYS A 105 -4.35 4.44 -13.63
CA LYS A 105 -2.91 4.62 -13.50
C LYS A 105 -2.53 4.61 -12.01
N PRO A 106 -1.71 3.63 -11.56
CA PRO A 106 -1.23 3.63 -10.19
C PRO A 106 -0.12 4.67 -10.00
N VAL A 107 -0.22 5.46 -8.94
CA VAL A 107 0.73 6.52 -8.58
C VAL A 107 1.08 6.41 -7.11
N LEU A 108 2.38 6.47 -6.78
CA LEU A 108 2.80 6.56 -5.38
C LEU A 108 2.43 7.92 -4.80
N VAL A 109 1.77 7.89 -3.65
CA VAL A 109 1.43 9.11 -2.91
C VAL A 109 2.40 9.39 -1.78
N VAL A 110 3.23 8.42 -1.39
CA VAL A 110 4.26 8.55 -0.35
C VAL A 110 5.67 8.49 -0.93
N ASP A 111 6.55 9.31 -0.36
CA ASP A 111 7.97 9.32 -0.71
C ASP A 111 8.79 8.40 0.18
N SER A 112 8.45 8.36 1.48
CA SER A 112 9.07 7.51 2.50
C SER A 112 8.02 6.95 3.46
N VAL A 113 8.33 5.78 4.03
CA VAL A 113 7.52 5.10 5.04
C VAL A 113 8.43 4.78 6.20
N HIS A 114 8.09 5.25 7.40
CA HIS A 114 8.76 4.85 8.62
C HIS A 114 7.83 3.96 9.43
N ILE A 115 8.38 2.84 9.91
CA ILE A 115 7.66 1.93 10.79
C ILE A 115 8.45 1.89 12.08
N ASN A 116 7.88 2.49 13.12
CA ASN A 116 8.45 2.47 14.45
C ASN A 116 7.70 1.42 15.26
N ILE A 117 8.43 0.47 15.80
CA ILE A 117 7.90 -0.56 16.69
C ILE A 117 8.54 -0.31 18.05
N THR A 118 7.70 0.07 19.02
CA THR A 118 8.10 0.26 20.42
C THR A 118 7.61 -0.96 21.17
N ILE A 119 8.55 -1.68 21.77
CA ILE A 119 8.35 -2.89 22.58
C ILE A 119 8.57 -2.51 24.04
#